data_AF-A0A3D8I013-F1
#
_entry.id   AF-A0A3D8I013-F1
#
_cell.length_a   1.000
_cell.length_b   1.000
_cell.length_c   1.000
_cell.angle_alpha   90.00
_cell.angle_beta   90.00
_cell.angle_gamma   90.00
#
_symmetry.space_group_name_H-M   'P 1'
#
loop_
_entity.id
_entity.type
_entity.pdbx_description
1 polymer ?
#
loop_
_entity_poly.entity_id
_entity_poly.type
_entity_poly.pdbx_seq_one_letter_code
_entity_poly.pdbx_strand_id
1 'polypeptide(L)'
;MKSVVLFSGLGNQIFQYAFYLGLKSKYNDVSIITNQTFGKNQHNGEELCKIFNINPTYNIWFYSNNIMFKIYKKLLIQSKLAKVYTNEDEFLHINKKPFEVYIGYFMNLKYFDFIRNELINTLEIREKLDLYNLEIINKMKSTNSLGIHIRRGDFLSFQGGIGLSLDYYKNAINFINDKNMHIFIFSDDIEFVKNDFMKLLSKNRGGGYYRF
;
A
#
# COMPACT_ATOMS: atom_id res chain seq x y z
N MET A 1 -9.08 23.44 5.77
CA MET A 1 -8.33 22.29 6.29
C MET A 1 -8.82 20.97 5.71
N LYS A 2 -7.93 20.26 5.03
CA LYS A 2 -8.14 18.93 4.48
C LYS A 2 -7.25 17.93 5.23
N SER A 3 -7.80 16.78 5.58
CA SER A 3 -7.06 15.78 6.35
C SER A 3 -7.27 14.38 5.80
N VAL A 4 -6.18 13.67 5.49
CA VAL A 4 -6.22 12.29 5.00
C VAL A 4 -5.86 11.33 6.11
N VAL A 5 -6.63 10.26 6.27
CA VAL A 5 -6.37 9.26 7.32
C VAL A 5 -5.45 8.16 6.80
N LEU A 6 -4.34 7.92 7.49
CA LEU A 6 -3.49 6.74 7.29
C LEU A 6 -3.90 5.62 8.25
N PHE A 7 -4.15 4.42 7.69
CA PHE A 7 -4.54 3.23 8.45
C PHE A 7 -4.24 1.94 7.68
N SER A 8 -4.37 0.79 8.35
CA SER A 8 -4.02 -0.54 7.82
C SER A 8 -2.50 -0.66 7.55
N GLY A 9 -2.05 -1.62 6.75
CA GLY A 9 -0.63 -1.88 6.48
C GLY A 9 0.02 -0.94 5.46
N LEU A 10 1.34 -1.04 5.32
CA LEU A 10 2.18 -0.19 4.46
C LEU A 10 1.62 0.04 3.05
N GLY A 11 1.15 -1.02 2.37
CA GLY A 11 0.61 -0.89 1.00
C GLY A 11 -0.58 0.07 0.91
N ASN A 12 -1.50 0.02 1.89
CA ASN A 12 -2.63 0.95 1.97
C ASN A 12 -2.16 2.36 2.32
N GLN A 13 -1.19 2.47 3.24
CA GLN A 13 -0.60 3.76 3.62
C GLN A 13 0.06 4.46 2.43
N ILE A 14 0.71 3.72 1.53
CA ILE A 14 1.31 4.28 0.31
C ILE A 14 0.24 4.95 -0.58
N PHE A 15 -0.90 4.29 -0.83
CA PHE A 15 -1.98 4.89 -1.62
C PHE A 15 -2.64 6.08 -0.93
N GLN A 16 -2.86 6.00 0.38
CA GLN A 16 -3.38 7.11 1.18
C GLN A 16 -2.44 8.31 1.17
N TYR A 17 -1.13 8.08 1.23
CA TYR A 17 -0.12 9.12 1.13
C TYR A 17 -0.03 9.72 -0.28
N ALA A 18 -0.15 8.90 -1.32
CA ALA A 18 -0.24 9.37 -2.69
C ALA A 18 -1.45 10.31 -2.88
N PHE A 19 -2.61 9.95 -2.31
CA PHE A 19 -3.78 10.81 -2.27
C PHE A 19 -3.52 12.12 -1.51
N TYR A 20 -2.84 12.06 -0.34
CA TYR A 20 -2.42 13.24 0.41
C TYR A 20 -1.55 14.19 -0.43
N LEU A 21 -0.54 13.68 -1.13
CA LEU A 21 0.31 14.49 -2.01
C LEU A 21 -0.49 15.06 -3.18
N GLY A 22 -1.41 14.28 -3.75
CA GLY A 22 -2.33 14.74 -4.79
C GLY A 22 -3.17 15.93 -4.33
N LEU A 23 -3.66 15.91 -3.07
CA LEU A 23 -4.33 17.07 -2.47
C LEU A 23 -3.37 18.23 -2.22
N LYS A 24 -2.17 17.96 -1.68
CA LYS A 24 -1.17 18.98 -1.33
C LYS A 24 -0.69 19.79 -2.55
N SER A 25 -0.65 19.17 -3.72
CA SER A 25 -0.35 19.87 -4.97
C SER A 25 -1.41 20.90 -5.39
N LYS A 26 -2.64 20.80 -4.86
CA LYS A 26 -3.79 21.65 -5.22
C LYS A 26 -4.21 22.59 -4.09
N TYR A 27 -3.86 22.30 -2.85
CA TYR A 27 -4.31 23.01 -1.67
C TYR A 27 -3.18 23.19 -0.66
N ASN A 28 -3.10 24.37 -0.04
CA ASN A 28 -2.03 24.70 0.90
C ASN A 28 -2.23 24.09 2.30
N ASP A 29 -3.48 23.84 2.69
CA ASP A 29 -3.86 23.40 4.04
C ASP A 29 -4.33 21.94 4.02
N VAL A 30 -3.35 21.04 3.87
CA VAL A 30 -3.54 19.58 3.80
C VAL A 30 -2.67 18.90 4.85
N SER A 31 -3.27 18.00 5.60
CA SER A 31 -2.64 17.31 6.72
C SER A 31 -2.94 15.81 6.73
N ILE A 32 -2.17 15.08 7.51
CA ILE A 32 -2.34 13.64 7.73
C ILE A 32 -2.86 13.40 9.15
N ILE A 33 -3.74 12.42 9.24
CA ILE A 33 -4.32 11.90 10.47
C ILE A 33 -3.87 10.44 10.55
N THR A 34 -2.90 10.12 11.41
CA THR A 34 -2.47 8.73 11.64
C THR A 34 -3.29 8.12 12.75
N ASN A 35 -4.01 7.04 12.46
CA ASN A 35 -4.70 6.33 13.53
C ASN A 35 -3.87 5.15 14.04
N GLN A 36 -3.15 5.32 15.15
CA GLN A 36 -2.62 4.17 15.90
C GLN A 36 -3.74 3.34 16.56
N THR A 37 -4.98 3.83 16.57
CA THR A 37 -6.16 3.22 17.21
C THR A 37 -7.22 2.63 16.27
N PHE A 38 -7.07 2.60 14.93
CA PHE A 38 -8.02 1.86 14.04
C PHE A 38 -7.83 0.33 14.09
N GLY A 39 -6.86 -0.13 14.85
CA GLY A 39 -6.72 -1.53 15.22
C GLY A 39 -5.38 -1.73 15.90
N LYS A 40 -5.37 -1.86 17.23
CA LYS A 40 -4.29 -2.62 17.88
C LYS A 40 -4.22 -3.95 17.11
N ASN A 41 -3.14 -4.18 16.37
CA ASN A 41 -2.84 -5.39 15.58
C ASN A 41 -3.19 -5.40 14.07
N GLN A 42 -3.51 -4.28 13.41
CA GLN A 42 -3.54 -4.28 11.94
C GLN A 42 -2.14 -3.97 11.37
N HIS A 43 -1.50 -4.99 10.80
CA HIS A 43 -0.32 -4.89 9.91
C HIS A 43 0.74 -3.87 10.36
N ASN A 44 1.41 -4.14 11.49
CA ASN A 44 2.55 -3.39 12.04
C ASN A 44 2.32 -1.90 12.40
N GLY A 45 1.13 -1.34 12.21
CA GLY A 45 0.86 0.08 12.50
C GLY A 45 1.40 1.01 11.40
N GLU A 46 1.76 2.24 11.77
CA GLU A 46 2.28 3.24 10.81
C GLU A 46 3.76 2.96 10.50
N GLU A 47 4.03 2.51 9.27
CA GLU A 47 5.38 2.13 8.81
C GLU A 47 5.91 3.08 7.72
N LEU A 48 4.99 3.74 7.01
CA LEU A 48 5.30 4.58 5.85
C LEU A 48 6.32 5.68 6.19
N CYS A 49 6.10 6.44 7.26
CA CYS A 49 6.96 7.55 7.64
C CYS A 49 8.36 7.10 8.02
N LYS A 50 8.46 5.94 8.66
CA LYS A 50 9.73 5.32 9.02
C LYS A 50 10.49 4.84 7.79
N ILE A 51 9.87 4.00 6.96
CA ILE A 51 10.52 3.32 5.81
C ILE A 51 11.01 4.33 4.76
N PHE A 52 10.21 5.35 4.48
CA PHE A 52 10.50 6.34 3.44
C PHE A 52 11.12 7.63 3.99
N ASN A 53 11.32 7.72 5.32
CA ASN A 53 11.82 8.93 6.00
C ASN A 53 11.05 10.20 5.60
N ILE A 54 9.72 10.12 5.63
CA ILE A 54 8.84 11.24 5.28
C ILE A 54 8.29 11.90 6.55
N ASN A 55 8.15 13.22 6.51
CA ASN A 55 7.62 14.03 7.62
C ASN A 55 6.40 14.84 7.15
N PRO A 56 5.22 14.24 7.05
CA PRO A 56 4.01 14.95 6.64
C PRO A 56 3.53 15.92 7.73
N THR A 57 2.70 16.89 7.32
CA THR A 57 2.02 17.78 8.27
C THR A 57 0.93 17.00 9.00
N TYR A 58 1.07 16.78 10.31
CA TYR A 58 0.09 16.03 11.09
C TYR A 58 -1.03 16.91 11.66
N ASN A 59 -2.25 16.39 11.65
CA ASN A 59 -3.41 16.99 12.30
C ASN A 59 -3.66 16.32 13.66
N ILE A 60 -2.92 16.76 14.66
CA ILE A 60 -2.95 16.20 16.02
C ILE A 60 -4.29 16.50 16.71
N TRP A 61 -4.96 17.57 16.28
CA TRP A 61 -6.21 18.08 16.86
C TRP A 61 -7.36 17.06 16.77
N PHE A 62 -7.42 16.24 15.71
CA PHE A 62 -8.50 15.25 15.52
C PHE A 62 -8.48 14.08 16.52
N TYR A 63 -7.36 13.82 17.19
CA TYR A 63 -7.15 12.66 18.07
C TYR A 63 -6.95 13.01 19.55
N SER A 64 -7.10 14.27 19.92
CA SER A 64 -7.08 14.64 21.31
C SER A 64 -8.17 13.87 22.07
N ASN A 65 -7.75 13.02 23.02
CA ASN A 65 -8.65 12.27 23.91
C ASN A 65 -9.38 13.17 24.91
N ASN A 66 -9.07 14.46 24.89
CA ASN A 66 -9.72 15.47 25.69
C ASN A 66 -11.22 15.56 25.29
N ILE A 67 -12.08 15.48 26.30
CA ILE A 67 -13.54 15.50 26.16
C ILE A 67 -14.01 16.72 25.34
N MET A 68 -13.32 17.86 25.45
CA MET A 68 -13.62 19.08 24.71
C MET A 68 -13.49 18.90 23.21
N PHE A 69 -12.53 18.10 22.74
CA PHE A 69 -12.30 17.85 21.32
C PHE A 69 -13.31 16.88 20.74
N LYS A 70 -13.77 15.89 21.53
CA LYS A 70 -14.89 15.02 21.14
C LYS A 70 -16.17 15.84 20.93
N ILE A 71 -16.45 16.78 21.83
CA ILE A 71 -17.59 17.69 21.72
C ILE A 71 -17.45 18.60 20.49
N TYR A 72 -16.30 19.26 20.32
CA TYR A 72 -16.08 20.14 19.16
C TYR A 72 -16.21 19.40 17.83
N LYS A 73 -15.65 18.19 17.71
CA LYS A 73 -15.80 17.36 16.50
C LYS A 73 -17.27 17.05 16.20
N LYS A 74 -18.05 16.69 17.22
CA LYS A 74 -19.49 16.45 17.09
C LYS A 74 -20.22 17.71 16.61
N LEU A 75 -19.88 18.88 17.17
CA LEU A 75 -20.44 20.17 16.78
C LEU A 75 -20.08 20.55 15.33
N LEU A 76 -18.85 20.32 14.88
CA LEU A 76 -18.45 20.59 13.49
C LEU A 76 -19.22 19.75 12.47
N ILE A 77 -19.47 18.48 12.78
CA ILE A 77 -20.23 17.58 11.92
C ILE A 77 -21.71 17.99 11.92
N GLN A 78 -22.30 18.24 13.09
CA GLN A 78 -23.71 18.65 13.22
C GLN A 78 -23.99 20.01 12.55
N SER A 79 -23.05 20.94 12.61
CA SER A 79 -23.14 22.24 11.92
C SER A 79 -22.89 22.18 10.41
N LYS A 80 -22.64 20.98 9.84
CA LYS A 80 -22.31 20.78 8.41
C LYS A 80 -21.06 21.57 7.95
N LEU A 81 -20.19 21.94 8.89
CA LEU A 81 -18.90 22.60 8.64
C LEU A 81 -17.78 21.60 8.36
N ALA A 82 -17.94 20.35 8.84
CA ALA A 82 -17.09 19.23 8.49
C ALA A 82 -17.80 18.21 7.60
N LYS A 83 -17.09 17.67 6.59
CA LYS A 83 -17.52 16.49 5.84
C LYS A 83 -16.47 15.37 5.97
N VAL A 84 -16.96 14.15 6.22
CA VAL A 84 -16.16 12.93 6.14
C VAL A 84 -16.47 12.25 4.80
N TYR A 85 -15.44 11.90 4.05
CA TYR A 85 -15.55 11.18 2.78
C TYR A 85 -15.02 9.76 2.92
N THR A 86 -15.67 8.80 2.26
CA THR A 86 -15.28 7.39 2.24
C THR A 86 -15.01 6.89 0.82
N ASN A 87 -14.57 5.64 0.66
CA ASN A 87 -14.33 5.02 -0.65
C ASN A 87 -15.55 5.04 -1.60
N GLU A 88 -16.76 5.22 -1.07
CA GLU A 88 -18.01 5.27 -1.82
C GLU A 88 -18.26 6.66 -2.45
N ASP A 89 -17.58 7.71 -1.97
CA ASP A 89 -17.72 9.06 -2.53
C ASP A 89 -16.96 9.19 -3.86
N GLU A 90 -17.57 9.82 -4.87
CA GLU A 90 -16.84 10.28 -6.05
C GLU A 90 -16.06 11.57 -5.75
N PHE A 91 -14.73 11.46 -5.67
CA PHE A 91 -13.86 12.58 -5.30
C PHE A 91 -13.61 13.61 -6.42
N LEU A 92 -14.35 13.57 -7.54
CA LEU A 92 -14.19 14.54 -8.64
C LEU A 92 -14.69 15.94 -8.26
N HIS A 93 -15.53 16.05 -7.23
CA HIS A 93 -16.03 17.31 -6.69
C HIS A 93 -15.76 17.40 -5.19
N ILE A 94 -14.50 17.65 -4.83
CA ILE A 94 -14.12 18.00 -3.46
C ILE A 94 -14.87 19.29 -3.07
N ASN A 95 -15.90 19.17 -2.21
CA ASN A 95 -16.73 20.31 -1.82
C ASN A 95 -15.89 21.34 -1.06
N LYS A 96 -16.23 22.62 -1.21
CA LYS A 96 -15.54 23.73 -0.52
C LYS A 96 -15.93 23.85 0.96
N LYS A 97 -15.94 22.75 1.71
CA LYS A 97 -16.21 22.79 3.16
C LYS A 97 -14.98 23.27 3.92
N PRO A 98 -15.15 24.01 5.04
CA PRO A 98 -14.03 24.48 5.84
C PRO A 98 -13.13 23.34 6.37
N PHE A 99 -13.77 22.21 6.72
CA PHE A 99 -13.10 21.03 7.26
C PHE A 99 -13.49 19.78 6.47
N GLU A 100 -12.50 19.05 5.98
CA GLU A 100 -12.70 17.82 5.22
C GLU A 100 -11.79 16.71 5.73
N VAL A 101 -12.37 15.53 5.97
CA VAL A 101 -11.64 14.35 6.42
C VAL A 101 -11.87 13.22 5.42
N TYR A 102 -10.79 12.64 4.92
CA TYR A 102 -10.82 11.60 3.90
C TYR A 102 -10.40 10.26 4.51
N ILE A 103 -11.30 9.28 4.51
CA ILE A 103 -11.09 7.94 5.06
C ILE A 103 -11.30 6.91 3.95
N GLY A 104 -10.22 6.42 3.36
CA GLY A 104 -10.31 5.50 2.24
C GLY A 104 -8.98 4.83 1.91
N TYR A 105 -9.01 3.96 0.91
CA TYR A 105 -7.82 3.32 0.35
C TYR A 105 -7.27 4.09 -0.85
N PHE A 106 -8.11 4.87 -1.55
CA PHE A 106 -7.71 5.77 -2.63
C PHE A 106 -6.87 5.14 -3.75
N MET A 107 -7.08 3.87 -4.07
CA MET A 107 -6.26 3.12 -5.03
C MET A 107 -6.42 3.55 -6.50
N ASN A 108 -7.35 4.45 -6.81
CA ASN A 108 -7.55 4.92 -8.19
C ASN A 108 -6.47 5.95 -8.57
N LEU A 109 -5.68 5.64 -9.61
CA LEU A 109 -4.58 6.48 -10.09
C LEU A 109 -5.01 7.91 -10.44
N LYS A 110 -6.28 8.14 -10.83
CA LYS A 110 -6.79 9.47 -11.18
C LYS A 110 -6.56 10.54 -10.09
N TYR A 111 -6.36 10.12 -8.85
CA TYR A 111 -6.14 11.04 -7.73
C TYR A 111 -4.71 11.59 -7.62
N PHE A 112 -3.71 10.92 -8.19
CA PHE A 112 -2.30 11.26 -7.96
C PHE A 112 -1.37 10.93 -9.14
N ASP A 113 -1.86 10.42 -10.27
CA ASP A 113 -1.00 10.08 -11.39
C ASP A 113 -0.22 11.29 -11.95
N PHE A 114 -0.82 12.48 -11.86
CA PHE A 114 -0.18 13.74 -12.26
C PHE A 114 1.04 14.14 -11.38
N ILE A 115 1.23 13.53 -10.22
CA ILE A 115 2.43 13.69 -9.37
C ILE A 115 3.31 12.43 -9.33
N ARG A 116 3.12 11.49 -10.25
CA ARG A 116 3.80 10.17 -10.23
C ARG A 116 5.31 10.26 -10.01
N ASN A 117 5.99 11.19 -10.68
CA ASN A 117 7.45 11.33 -10.56
C ASN A 117 7.87 11.80 -9.15
N GLU A 118 7.16 12.78 -8.58
CA GLU A 118 7.40 13.22 -7.19
C GLU A 118 7.12 12.09 -6.20
N LEU A 119 6.04 11.35 -6.42
CA LEU A 119 5.64 10.23 -5.57
C LEU A 119 6.72 9.12 -5.57
N ILE A 120 7.20 8.71 -6.74
CA ILE A 120 8.24 7.67 -6.86
C ILE A 120 9.54 8.10 -6.16
N ASN A 121 9.97 9.36 -6.34
CA ASN A 121 11.16 9.89 -5.67
C ASN A 121 10.99 9.98 -4.15
N THR A 122 9.78 10.27 -3.68
CA THR A 122 9.46 10.34 -2.25
C THR A 122 9.41 8.95 -1.61
N LEU A 123 8.94 7.93 -2.35
CA LEU A 123 8.85 6.54 -1.92
C LEU A 123 10.13 5.74 -2.16
N GLU A 124 11.28 6.41 -2.25
CA GLU A 124 12.56 5.72 -2.27
C GLU A 124 12.88 5.18 -0.86
N ILE A 125 13.15 3.87 -0.77
CA ILE A 125 13.53 3.24 0.50
C ILE A 125 14.92 3.74 0.89
N ARG A 126 15.02 4.41 2.03
CA ARG A 126 16.29 4.99 2.53
C ARG A 126 16.93 4.18 3.64
N GLU A 127 16.23 3.17 4.16
CA GLU A 127 16.78 2.30 5.19
C GLU A 127 17.91 1.43 4.62
N LYS A 128 18.95 1.25 5.43
CA LYS A 128 20.06 0.37 5.07
C LYS A 128 19.57 -1.08 5.12
N LEU A 129 19.62 -1.74 3.98
CA LEU A 129 19.33 -3.17 3.87
C LEU A 129 20.37 -3.99 4.64
N ASP A 130 19.91 -5.09 5.24
CA ASP A 130 20.82 -6.09 5.81
C ASP A 130 21.61 -6.82 4.70
N LEU A 131 22.62 -7.58 5.12
CA LEU A 131 23.50 -8.31 4.20
C LEU A 131 22.74 -9.32 3.33
N TYR A 132 21.73 -9.99 3.90
CA TYR A 132 20.95 -11.00 3.19
C TYR A 132 20.14 -10.38 2.04
N ASN A 133 19.44 -9.29 2.33
CA ASN A 133 18.67 -8.54 1.33
C ASN A 133 19.59 -7.90 0.28
N LEU A 134 20.78 -7.42 0.67
CA LEU A 134 21.77 -6.90 -0.28
C LEU A 134 22.27 -7.99 -1.25
N GLU A 135 22.56 -9.19 -0.75
CA GLU A 135 22.97 -10.32 -1.59
C GLU A 135 21.88 -10.70 -2.60
N ILE A 136 20.62 -10.76 -2.16
CA ILE A 136 19.48 -11.05 -3.04
C ILE A 136 19.34 -9.98 -4.12
N ILE A 137 19.40 -8.70 -3.76
CA ILE A 137 19.32 -7.59 -4.72
C ILE A 137 20.48 -7.62 -5.70
N ASN A 138 21.70 -7.88 -5.25
CA ASN A 138 22.85 -8.02 -6.14
C ASN A 138 22.66 -9.17 -7.13
N LYS A 139 22.09 -10.29 -6.69
CA LYS A 139 21.73 -11.41 -7.57
C LYS A 139 20.63 -11.03 -8.57
N MET A 140 19.58 -10.32 -8.12
CA MET A 140 18.53 -9.84 -9.02
C MET A 140 19.09 -8.88 -10.08
N LYS A 141 20.01 -8.00 -9.71
CA LYS A 141 20.65 -7.04 -10.63
C LYS A 141 21.64 -7.71 -11.60
N SER A 142 22.29 -8.80 -11.19
CA SER A 142 23.29 -9.49 -12.02
C SER A 142 22.71 -10.58 -12.92
N THR A 143 21.41 -10.86 -12.81
CA THR A 143 20.72 -11.89 -13.60
C THR A 143 19.53 -11.31 -14.34
N ASN A 144 19.14 -11.94 -15.45
CA ASN A 144 17.86 -11.69 -16.08
C ASN A 144 16.76 -12.18 -15.13
N SER A 145 16.10 -11.28 -14.42
CA SER A 145 15.31 -11.61 -13.23
C SER A 145 13.82 -11.46 -13.45
N LEU A 146 13.04 -12.43 -12.97
CA LEU A 146 11.59 -12.39 -12.91
C LEU A 146 11.12 -12.45 -11.46
N GLY A 147 10.56 -11.36 -10.95
CA GLY A 147 9.87 -11.33 -9.66
C GLY A 147 8.43 -11.83 -9.78
N ILE A 148 8.04 -12.80 -8.97
CA ILE A 148 6.66 -13.30 -8.87
C ILE A 148 6.17 -13.10 -7.45
N HIS A 149 5.10 -12.33 -7.29
CA HIS A 149 4.43 -12.17 -6.01
C HIS A 149 3.18 -13.06 -5.96
N ILE A 150 3.09 -13.93 -4.95
CA ILE A 150 1.97 -14.82 -4.71
C ILE A 150 1.34 -14.40 -3.40
N ARG A 151 0.20 -13.72 -3.49
CA ARG A 151 -0.56 -13.27 -2.32
C ARG A 151 -1.75 -14.18 -2.11
N ARG A 152 -1.78 -14.89 -0.97
CA ARG A 152 -2.83 -15.87 -0.65
C ARG A 152 -3.35 -15.70 0.77
N GLY A 153 -2.49 -15.80 1.78
CA GLY A 153 -2.78 -15.79 3.23
C GLY A 153 -4.22 -15.45 3.64
N ASP A 154 -4.42 -14.26 4.22
CA ASP A 154 -5.74 -13.73 4.59
C ASP A 154 -6.69 -13.49 3.40
N PHE A 155 -6.15 -13.34 2.17
CA PHE A 155 -6.93 -13.19 0.94
C PHE A 155 -7.79 -14.42 0.62
N LEU A 156 -7.41 -15.62 1.05
CA LEU A 156 -8.25 -16.82 0.89
C LEU A 156 -9.41 -16.88 1.88
N SER A 157 -9.31 -16.14 2.99
CA SER A 157 -10.28 -16.19 4.09
C SER A 157 -11.35 -15.10 4.03
N PHE A 158 -11.10 -14.01 3.30
CA PHE A 158 -12.04 -12.89 3.17
C PHE A 158 -13.08 -13.15 2.08
N GLN A 159 -14.33 -12.76 2.35
CA GLN A 159 -15.44 -12.89 1.40
C GLN A 159 -15.20 -12.01 0.17
N GLY A 160 -14.89 -12.62 -0.97
CA GLY A 160 -14.52 -11.93 -2.22
C GLY A 160 -13.02 -11.82 -2.46
N GLY A 161 -12.17 -12.33 -1.57
CA GLY A 161 -10.76 -12.53 -1.85
C GLY A 161 -10.57 -13.67 -2.85
N ILE A 162 -9.81 -13.40 -3.92
CA ILE A 162 -9.55 -14.38 -4.98
C ILE A 162 -8.05 -14.65 -4.99
N GLY A 163 -7.67 -15.86 -4.59
CA GLY A 163 -6.35 -16.38 -4.88
C GLY A 163 -6.24 -16.67 -6.37
N LEU A 164 -5.21 -16.11 -7.03
CA LEU A 164 -4.96 -16.43 -8.44
C LEU A 164 -4.69 -17.93 -8.61
N SER A 165 -5.25 -18.52 -9.66
CA SER A 165 -5.10 -19.94 -9.95
C SER A 165 -3.69 -20.26 -10.46
N LEU A 166 -3.29 -21.53 -10.36
CA LEU A 166 -2.04 -22.00 -10.97
C LEU A 166 -2.01 -21.75 -12.48
N ASP A 167 -3.17 -21.83 -13.16
CA ASP A 167 -3.27 -21.56 -14.60
C ASP A 167 -2.97 -20.11 -14.95
N TYR A 168 -3.35 -19.15 -14.10
CA TYR A 168 -2.98 -17.75 -14.28
C TYR A 168 -1.45 -17.62 -14.34
N TYR A 169 -0.76 -18.17 -13.35
CA TYR A 169 0.70 -18.09 -13.30
C TYR A 169 1.35 -18.88 -14.44
N LYS A 170 0.81 -20.05 -14.81
CA LYS A 170 1.28 -20.85 -15.95
C LYS A 170 1.23 -20.02 -17.24
N ASN A 171 0.09 -19.38 -17.50
CA ASN A 171 -0.10 -18.56 -18.69
C ASN A 171 0.82 -17.34 -18.68
N ALA A 172 0.99 -16.66 -17.54
CA ALA A 172 1.90 -15.53 -17.40
C ALA A 172 3.36 -15.92 -17.66
N ILE A 173 3.83 -17.03 -17.10
CA ILE A 173 5.20 -17.53 -17.31
C ILE A 173 5.43 -17.95 -18.77
N ASN A 174 4.44 -18.61 -19.39
CA ASN A 174 4.50 -18.98 -20.80
C ASN A 174 4.49 -17.76 -21.71
N PHE A 175 3.73 -16.72 -21.37
CA PHE A 175 3.68 -15.47 -22.12
C PHE A 175 5.04 -14.76 -22.14
N ILE A 176 5.76 -14.73 -21.02
CA ILE A 176 7.11 -14.17 -20.94
C ILE A 176 8.11 -14.97 -21.79
N ASN A 177 7.92 -16.30 -21.89
CA ASN A 177 8.66 -17.23 -22.77
C ASN A 177 10.20 -17.16 -22.72
N ASP A 178 10.78 -16.72 -21.61
CA ASP A 178 12.24 -16.67 -21.44
C ASP A 178 12.72 -17.69 -20.40
N LYS A 179 13.37 -18.75 -20.88
CA LYS A 179 13.88 -19.86 -20.05
C LYS A 179 15.15 -19.51 -19.27
N ASN A 180 15.87 -18.45 -19.64
CA ASN A 180 17.12 -18.06 -18.99
C ASN A 180 16.90 -17.11 -17.79
N MET A 181 15.65 -16.83 -17.45
CA MET A 181 15.31 -15.98 -16.30
C MET A 181 15.48 -16.68 -14.96
N HIS A 182 16.07 -15.96 -14.00
CA HIS A 182 16.09 -16.32 -12.59
C HIS A 182 14.80 -15.85 -11.93
N ILE A 183 14.04 -16.78 -11.34
CA ILE A 183 12.76 -16.47 -10.71
C ILE A 183 12.97 -16.20 -9.22
N PHE A 184 12.47 -15.06 -8.76
CA PHE A 184 12.43 -14.67 -7.35
C PHE A 184 10.98 -14.62 -6.90
N ILE A 185 10.64 -15.40 -5.86
CA ILE A 185 9.26 -15.57 -5.41
C ILE A 185 9.08 -14.85 -4.09
N PHE A 186 8.07 -13.98 -4.01
CA PHE A 186 7.63 -13.34 -2.79
C PHE A 186 6.25 -13.91 -2.46
N SER A 187 6.07 -14.48 -1.27
CA SER A 187 4.79 -15.09 -0.89
C SER A 187 4.55 -14.98 0.60
N ASP A 188 3.29 -14.80 0.97
CA ASP A 188 2.80 -14.96 2.33
C ASP A 188 2.27 -16.38 2.61
N ASP A 189 2.25 -17.24 1.59
CA ASP A 189 1.89 -18.66 1.66
C ASP A 189 3.04 -19.50 1.07
N ILE A 190 4.04 -19.78 1.91
CA ILE A 190 5.25 -20.52 1.51
C ILE A 190 4.95 -22.00 1.24
N GLU A 191 3.93 -22.55 1.90
CA GLU A 191 3.53 -23.94 1.73
C GLU A 191 2.95 -24.19 0.34
N PHE A 192 2.03 -23.33 -0.12
CA PHE A 192 1.53 -23.38 -1.49
C PHE A 192 2.65 -23.24 -2.53
N VAL A 193 3.64 -22.38 -2.27
CA VAL A 193 4.79 -22.24 -3.18
C VAL A 193 5.52 -23.58 -3.30
N LYS A 194 5.90 -24.19 -2.17
CA LYS A 194 6.67 -25.44 -2.14
C LYS A 194 5.89 -26.62 -2.72
N ASN A 195 4.61 -26.74 -2.39
CA ASN A 195 3.81 -27.91 -2.72
C ASN A 195 3.19 -27.86 -4.12
N ASP A 196 2.82 -26.69 -4.61
CA ASP A 196 2.05 -26.54 -5.84
C ASP A 196 2.79 -25.72 -6.90
N PHE A 197 3.24 -24.52 -6.54
CA PHE A 197 3.85 -23.61 -7.50
C PHE A 197 5.18 -24.15 -8.05
N MET A 198 5.98 -24.78 -7.21
CA MET A 198 7.26 -25.38 -7.60
C MET A 198 7.07 -26.55 -8.59
N LYS A 199 5.98 -27.31 -8.47
CA LYS A 199 5.63 -28.36 -9.45
C LYS A 199 5.27 -27.76 -10.81
N LEU A 200 4.66 -26.58 -10.83
CA LEU A 200 4.39 -25.84 -12.08
C LEU A 200 5.70 -25.41 -12.76
N LEU A 201 6.65 -24.85 -11.99
CA LEU A 201 7.93 -24.40 -12.53
C LEU A 201 8.79 -25.56 -13.05
N SER A 202 8.85 -26.68 -12.32
CA SER A 202 9.64 -27.85 -12.73
C SER A 202 9.15 -28.46 -14.04
N LYS A 203 7.82 -28.54 -14.23
CA LYS A 203 7.20 -29.05 -15.47
C LYS A 203 7.43 -28.13 -16.67
N ASN A 204 7.47 -26.81 -16.46
CA ASN A 204 7.61 -25.85 -17.55
C ASN A 204 9.06 -25.53 -17.92
N ARG A 205 10.03 -25.76 -17.02
CA ARG A 205 11.41 -25.28 -17.23
C ARG A 205 12.54 -26.29 -17.10
N GLY A 206 12.30 -27.53 -16.67
CA GLY A 206 13.35 -28.55 -16.61
C GLY A 206 14.50 -28.17 -15.67
N GLY A 207 14.35 -28.45 -14.37
CA GLY A 207 15.48 -28.47 -13.42
C GLY A 207 16.25 -27.15 -13.24
N GLY A 208 15.60 -26.08 -12.80
CA GLY A 208 16.28 -24.88 -12.30
C GLY A 208 16.44 -24.89 -10.77
N TYR A 209 17.52 -24.31 -10.25
CA TYR A 209 17.74 -24.13 -8.81
C TYR A 209 16.80 -23.07 -8.23
N TYR A 210 16.07 -23.41 -7.16
CA TYR A 210 15.19 -22.50 -6.44
C TYR A 210 15.75 -22.21 -5.05
N ARG A 211 15.80 -20.94 -4.66
CA ARG A 211 16.19 -20.50 -3.31
C ARG A 211 15.03 -19.73 -2.70
N PHE A 212 14.66 -20.09 -1.48
CA PHE A 212 13.65 -19.44 -0.64
C PHE A 212 14.31 -18.43 0.28
#